data_AF-D6TVU8-F1
#
_entry.id   AF-D6TVU8-F1
#
_cell.length_a   1.000
_cell.length_b   1.000
_cell.length_c   1.000
_cell.angle_alpha   90.00
_cell.angle_beta   90.00
_cell.angle_gamma   90.00
#
_symmetry.space_group_name_H-M   'P 1'
#
loop_
_entity.id
_entity.type
_entity.pdbx_description
1 polymer ?
#
loop_
_entity_poly.entity_id
_entity_poly.type
_entity_poly.pdbx_seq_one_letter_code
_entity_poly.pdbx_strand_id
1 'polypeptide(L)'
;MRQFQREIGFEDSPLALLYDRYAPIILMYIARYISSREDADDLLLDVFVAALENQVWLTWSEGEQLAWLRRIAYNKAIDYYRRNARHPSVALEQIIVTHFSDDERSPEQVALRNEAHAVLRAHLSNLSGLQQEIVRLRFGHGLRTKEIAQRLNKSDEVIRVTLSRALNLLRKLYRRQEGV
;
A
#
# COMPACT_ATOMS: atom_id res chain seq x y z
N MET A 1 32.52 11.83 -22.06
CA MET A 1 31.93 13.14 -22.41
C MET A 1 30.47 12.88 -22.80
N ARG A 2 29.56 12.88 -21.82
CA ARG A 2 28.58 13.96 -21.56
C ARG A 2 27.79 14.35 -22.81
N GLN A 3 26.55 13.85 -22.93
CA GLN A 3 25.40 14.58 -23.49
C GLN A 3 24.15 13.68 -23.42
N PHE A 4 23.24 14.02 -22.51
CA PHE A 4 21.79 14.10 -22.71
C PHE A 4 21.19 14.53 -21.36
N GLN A 5 21.58 15.71 -20.90
CA GLN A 5 20.68 16.52 -20.07
C GLN A 5 19.57 16.94 -21.01
N ARG A 6 18.47 16.18 -21.02
CA ARG A 6 17.21 16.65 -21.55
C ARG A 6 16.61 17.48 -20.42
N GLU A 7 16.52 18.78 -20.62
CA GLU A 7 15.72 19.67 -19.77
C GLU A 7 14.28 19.19 -19.85
N ILE A 8 13.91 18.30 -18.94
CA ILE A 8 12.51 17.99 -18.66
C ILE A 8 12.00 19.24 -17.93
N GLY A 9 11.15 20.03 -18.59
CA GLY A 9 10.42 21.09 -17.90
C GLY A 9 9.76 20.49 -16.66
N PHE A 10 9.67 21.24 -15.55
CA PHE A 10 9.13 20.70 -14.29
C PHE A 10 7.74 20.03 -14.48
N GLU A 11 6.97 20.51 -15.46
CA GLU A 11 5.66 20.00 -15.90
C GLU A 11 5.71 18.61 -16.58
N ASP A 12 6.83 18.22 -17.19
CA ASP A 12 7.01 16.92 -17.88
C ASP A 12 7.75 15.88 -17.01
N SER A 13 8.04 16.21 -15.75
CA SER A 13 8.67 15.26 -14.84
C SER A 13 7.77 14.03 -14.67
N PRO A 14 8.32 12.80 -14.71
CA PRO A 14 7.54 11.60 -14.41
C PRO A 14 6.79 11.69 -13.07
N LEU A 15 7.33 12.44 -12.10
CA LEU A 15 6.66 12.67 -10.83
C LEU A 15 5.49 13.65 -10.95
N ALA A 16 5.59 14.68 -11.80
CA ALA A 16 4.48 15.60 -12.06
C ALA A 16 3.30 14.85 -12.71
N LEU A 17 3.59 14.00 -13.70
CA LEU A 17 2.58 13.12 -14.31
C LEU A 17 1.95 12.14 -13.31
N LEU A 18 2.76 11.60 -12.40
CA LEU A 18 2.26 10.74 -11.31
C LEU A 18 1.35 11.52 -10.35
N TYR A 19 1.76 12.75 -10.01
CA TYR A 19 1.01 13.65 -9.13
C TYR A 19 -0.33 14.04 -9.74
N ASP A 20 -0.34 14.59 -10.95
CA ASP A 20 -1.56 15.03 -11.64
C ASP A 20 -2.58 13.90 -11.76
N ARG A 21 -2.09 12.69 -12.03
CA ARG A 21 -2.93 11.51 -12.16
C ARG A 21 -3.52 11.03 -10.83
N TYR A 22 -2.70 10.93 -9.79
CA TYR A 22 -3.09 10.20 -8.58
C TYR A 22 -3.39 11.08 -7.37
N ALA A 23 -2.98 12.35 -7.36
CA ALA A 23 -3.19 13.24 -6.23
C ALA A 23 -4.68 13.34 -5.81
N PRO A 24 -5.65 13.53 -6.72
CA PRO A 24 -7.07 13.56 -6.35
C PRO A 24 -7.56 12.24 -5.74
N ILE A 25 -7.12 11.10 -6.29
CA ILE A 25 -7.52 9.76 -5.85
C ILE A 25 -6.96 9.45 -4.47
N ILE A 26 -5.69 9.79 -4.25
CA ILE A 26 -5.01 9.56 -2.97
C ILE A 26 -5.53 10.52 -1.90
N LEU A 27 -5.80 11.78 -2.23
CA LEU A 27 -6.39 12.73 -1.29
C LEU A 27 -7.76 12.27 -0.83
N MET A 28 -8.63 11.85 -1.77
CA MET A 28 -9.93 11.28 -1.42
C MET A 28 -9.79 10.03 -0.56
N TYR A 29 -8.78 9.19 -0.80
CA TYR A 29 -8.48 8.03 0.03
C TYR A 29 -8.03 8.41 1.44
N ILE A 30 -7.14 9.40 1.59
CA ILE A 30 -6.65 9.90 2.89
C ILE A 30 -7.79 10.52 3.70
N ALA A 31 -8.66 11.31 3.05
CA ALA A 31 -9.79 11.98 3.68
C ALA A 31 -10.82 11.03 4.32
N ARG A 32 -10.79 9.74 3.96
CA ARG A 32 -11.62 8.70 4.63
C ARG A 32 -11.13 8.39 6.04
N TYR A 33 -9.90 8.75 6.34
CA TYR A 33 -9.25 8.56 7.63
C TYR A 33 -9.14 9.92 8.33
N ILE A 34 -8.66 10.95 7.65
CA ILE A 34 -8.37 12.23 8.29
C ILE A 34 -9.49 13.24 8.03
N SER A 35 -10.06 13.78 9.10
CA SER A 35 -11.15 14.76 9.02
C SER A 35 -10.67 16.19 8.72
N SER A 36 -9.42 16.50 9.07
CA SER A 36 -8.79 17.79 8.80
C SER A 36 -8.27 17.84 7.37
N ARG A 37 -8.70 18.86 6.62
CA ARG A 37 -8.26 19.07 5.23
C ARG A 37 -6.76 19.38 5.15
N GLU A 38 -6.26 20.21 6.06
CA GLU A 38 -4.85 20.59 6.13
C GLU A 38 -3.97 19.36 6.37
N ASP A 39 -4.34 18.51 7.33
CA ASP A 39 -3.61 17.27 7.61
C ASP A 39 -3.69 16.27 6.44
N ALA A 40 -4.80 16.25 5.70
CA ALA A 40 -4.95 15.39 4.53
C ALA A 40 -4.06 15.86 3.36
N ASP A 41 -3.99 17.17 3.13
CA ASP A 41 -3.12 17.79 2.13
C ASP A 41 -1.63 17.57 2.50
N ASP A 42 -1.27 17.73 3.77
CA ASP A 42 0.08 17.43 4.26
C ASP A 42 0.46 15.98 4.03
N LEU A 43 -0.41 15.03 4.40
CA LEU A 43 -0.15 13.61 4.16
C LEU A 43 -0.04 13.27 2.67
N LEU A 44 -0.81 13.95 1.81
CA LEU A 44 -0.72 13.79 0.37
C LEU A 44 0.67 14.17 -0.13
N LEU A 45 1.18 15.35 0.25
CA LEU A 45 2.53 15.79 -0.09
C LEU A 45 3.57 14.77 0.35
N ASP A 46 3.43 14.30 1.57
CA ASP A 46 4.28 13.31 2.19
C ASP A 46 4.33 11.98 1.40
N VAL A 47 3.21 11.55 0.80
CA VAL A 47 3.14 10.37 -0.09
C VAL A 47 3.97 10.59 -1.35
N PHE A 48 3.87 11.76 -1.97
CA PHE A 48 4.59 12.07 -3.20
C PHE A 48 6.07 12.40 -2.96
N VAL A 49 6.44 12.89 -1.76
CA VAL A 49 7.84 12.94 -1.33
C VAL A 49 8.44 11.53 -1.27
N ALA A 50 7.71 10.55 -0.73
CA ALA A 50 8.17 9.16 -0.74
C ALA A 50 8.28 8.57 -2.17
N ALA A 51 7.44 9.03 -3.10
CA ALA A 51 7.56 8.72 -4.53
C ALA A 51 8.80 9.35 -5.16
N LEU A 52 9.13 10.59 -4.81
CA LEU A 52 10.35 11.25 -5.27
C LEU A 52 11.61 10.52 -4.80
N GLU A 53 11.64 10.11 -3.53
CA GLU A 53 12.77 9.41 -2.91
C GLU A 53 13.01 7.99 -3.46
N ASN A 54 11.96 7.36 -4.00
CA ASN A 54 12.02 5.98 -4.49
C ASN A 54 11.43 5.87 -5.90
N GLN A 55 12.27 5.97 -6.92
CA GLN A 55 11.85 6.00 -8.33
C GLN A 55 11.62 4.61 -8.97
N VAL A 56 11.56 3.53 -8.18
CA VAL A 56 11.35 2.16 -8.70
C VAL A 56 9.97 2.03 -9.38
N TRP A 57 9.02 2.92 -9.06
CA TRP A 57 7.69 2.96 -9.67
C TRP A 57 7.66 3.37 -11.14
N LEU A 58 8.76 3.90 -11.68
CA LEU A 58 8.84 4.29 -13.09
C LEU A 58 8.65 3.12 -14.05
N THR A 59 8.97 1.89 -13.63
CA THR A 59 8.81 0.69 -14.45
C THR A 59 7.52 -0.08 -14.16
N TRP A 60 6.67 0.43 -13.28
CA TRP A 60 5.43 -0.23 -12.86
C TRP A 60 4.26 0.15 -13.75
N SER A 61 3.29 -0.76 -13.87
CA SER A 61 1.99 -0.47 -14.44
C SER A 61 1.22 0.56 -13.60
N GLU A 62 0.20 1.18 -14.20
CA GLU A 62 -0.66 2.15 -13.50
C GLU A 62 -1.32 1.56 -12.24
N GLY A 63 -1.76 0.30 -12.33
CA GLY A 63 -2.37 -0.41 -11.20
C GLY A 63 -1.41 -0.61 -10.04
N GLU A 64 -0.15 -0.98 -10.34
CA GLU A 64 0.90 -1.15 -9.34
C GLU A 64 1.29 0.17 -8.68
N GLN A 65 1.41 1.24 -9.46
CA GLN A 65 1.66 2.60 -8.95
C GLN A 65 0.56 3.03 -7.98
N LEU A 66 -0.71 2.92 -8.38
CA LEU A 66 -1.84 3.29 -7.54
C LEU A 66 -1.91 2.44 -6.26
N ALA A 67 -1.70 1.14 -6.36
CA ALA A 67 -1.69 0.24 -5.20
C ALA A 67 -0.58 0.61 -4.21
N TRP A 68 0.60 0.96 -4.72
CA TRP A 68 1.72 1.39 -3.91
C TRP A 68 1.50 2.76 -3.25
N LEU A 69 0.98 3.75 -3.98
CA LEU A 69 0.65 5.07 -3.42
C LEU A 69 -0.39 4.95 -2.30
N ARG A 70 -1.44 4.15 -2.50
CA ARG A 70 -2.45 3.84 -1.47
C ARG A 70 -1.83 3.18 -0.25
N ARG A 71 -0.86 2.29 -0.46
CA ARG A 71 -0.13 1.62 0.62
C ARG A 71 0.67 2.62 1.45
N ILE A 72 1.35 3.57 0.81
CA ILE A 72 2.08 4.63 1.53
C ILE A 72 1.10 5.53 2.27
N ALA A 73 0.06 6.01 1.60
CA ALA A 73 -0.97 6.88 2.18
C ALA A 73 -1.59 6.25 3.43
N TYR A 74 -1.92 4.96 3.35
CA TYR A 74 -2.41 4.20 4.49
C TYR A 74 -1.41 4.17 5.65
N ASN A 75 -0.15 3.82 5.39
CA ASN A 75 0.86 3.77 6.45
C ASN A 75 1.06 5.13 7.12
N LYS A 76 1.05 6.22 6.34
CA LYS A 76 1.18 7.57 6.84
C LYS A 76 -0.03 8.03 7.64
N ALA A 77 -1.25 7.68 7.21
CA ALA A 77 -2.47 7.94 7.98
C ALA A 77 -2.46 7.20 9.32
N ILE A 78 -2.05 5.93 9.33
CA ILE A 78 -1.86 5.17 10.58
C ILE A 78 -0.81 5.83 11.47
N ASP A 79 0.32 6.24 10.92
CA ASP A 79 1.39 6.88 11.69
C ASP A 79 0.98 8.28 12.20
N TYR A 80 0.18 9.02 11.44
CA TYR A 80 -0.47 10.27 11.89
C TYR A 80 -1.37 9.99 13.10
N TYR A 81 -2.27 9.02 13.01
CA TYR A 81 -3.12 8.66 14.15
C TYR A 81 -2.33 8.18 15.35
N ARG A 82 -1.26 7.40 15.18
CA ARG A 82 -0.41 6.95 16.29
C ARG A 82 0.25 8.13 17.00
N ARG A 83 0.72 9.13 16.25
CA ARG A 83 1.29 10.36 16.81
C ARG A 83 0.23 11.16 17.56
N ASN A 84 -0.95 11.30 16.94
CA ASN A 84 -2.04 12.07 17.52
C ASN A 84 -2.68 11.36 18.70
N ALA A 85 -2.76 10.02 18.77
CA ALA A 85 -3.34 9.25 19.88
C ALA A 85 -2.60 9.37 21.22
N ARG A 86 -1.43 10.04 21.26
CA ARG A 86 -0.84 10.54 22.52
C ARG A 86 -1.61 11.74 23.11
N HIS A 87 -2.56 12.29 22.33
CA HIS A 87 -3.65 13.19 22.71
C HIS A 87 -4.98 12.54 22.27
N PRO A 88 -5.95 12.31 23.17
CA PRO A 88 -7.08 11.45 22.88
C PRO A 88 -8.08 12.13 21.94
N SER A 89 -7.96 11.90 20.64
CA SER A 89 -9.08 12.02 19.71
C SER A 89 -8.89 11.03 18.55
N VAL A 90 -9.91 10.21 18.34
CA VAL A 90 -10.10 9.25 17.24
C VAL A 90 -9.51 7.84 17.46
N ALA A 91 -10.43 6.88 17.63
CA ALA A 91 -10.16 5.46 17.74
C ALA A 91 -9.80 4.85 16.38
N LEU A 92 -8.66 4.16 16.33
CA LEU A 92 -8.10 3.43 15.18
C LEU A 92 -8.95 2.22 14.73
N GLU A 93 -10.06 1.95 15.42
CA GLU A 93 -10.86 0.72 15.30
C GLU A 93 -11.85 0.72 14.13
N GLN A 94 -12.03 1.84 13.42
CA GLN A 94 -12.94 1.94 12.27
C GLN A 94 -12.26 1.89 10.90
N ILE A 95 -11.02 1.41 10.83
CA ILE A 95 -10.35 1.20 9.55
C ILE A 95 -10.88 -0.10 8.93
N ILE A 96 -12.11 -0.02 8.43
CA ILE A 96 -12.63 -0.96 7.45
C ILE A 96 -11.78 -0.76 6.20
N VAL A 97 -10.97 -1.75 5.86
CA VAL A 97 -10.41 -1.92 4.51
C VAL A 97 -11.61 -2.06 3.58
N THR A 98 -12.15 -0.92 3.16
CA THR A 98 -13.25 -0.91 2.21
C THR A 98 -12.65 -1.39 0.91
N HIS A 99 -13.01 -2.61 0.51
CA HIS A 99 -12.95 -3.00 -0.88
C HIS A 99 -13.51 -1.84 -1.69
N PHE A 100 -12.70 -1.31 -2.62
CA PHE A 100 -13.08 -0.20 -3.47
C PHE A 100 -14.50 -0.39 -3.98
N SER A 101 -15.37 0.58 -3.71
CA SER A 101 -16.69 0.67 -4.29
C SER A 101 -16.59 0.40 -5.80
N ASP A 102 -17.40 -0.56 -6.23
CA ASP A 102 -17.42 -1.15 -7.56
C ASP A 102 -18.35 -0.40 -8.52
N ASP A 103 -18.56 0.91 -8.32
CA ASP A 103 -19.67 1.63 -8.99
C ASP A 103 -19.40 2.08 -10.44
N GLU A 104 -18.24 1.79 -11.02
CA GLU A 104 -17.93 2.16 -12.42
C GLU A 104 -17.18 1.08 -13.21
N ARG A 105 -17.35 -0.20 -12.88
CA ARG A 105 -16.69 -1.30 -13.63
C ARG A 105 -17.66 -2.07 -14.49
N SER A 106 -17.26 -2.35 -15.73
CA SER A 106 -18.02 -3.26 -16.58
C SER A 106 -18.05 -4.67 -15.96
N PRO A 107 -19.09 -5.48 -16.21
CA PRO A 107 -19.18 -6.86 -15.70
C PRO A 107 -17.95 -7.72 -16.04
N GLU A 108 -17.32 -7.45 -17.20
CA GLU A 108 -16.10 -8.11 -17.66
C GLU A 108 -14.88 -7.74 -16.79
N GLN A 109 -14.74 -6.47 -16.42
CA GLN A 109 -13.68 -6.01 -15.51
C GLN A 109 -13.84 -6.57 -14.10
N VAL A 110 -15.09 -6.76 -13.64
CA VAL A 110 -15.38 -7.43 -12.37
C VAL A 110 -15.03 -8.92 -12.43
N ALA A 111 -15.33 -9.61 -13.53
CA ALA A 111 -14.97 -11.01 -13.73
C ALA A 111 -13.44 -11.22 -13.75
N LEU A 112 -12.71 -10.42 -14.52
CA LEU A 112 -11.24 -10.49 -14.60
C LEU A 112 -10.59 -10.19 -13.24
N ARG A 113 -11.13 -9.21 -12.48
CA ARG A 113 -10.68 -8.93 -11.11
C ARG A 113 -10.96 -10.09 -10.17
N ASN A 114 -12.13 -10.72 -10.28
CA ASN A 114 -12.48 -11.86 -9.44
C ASN A 114 -11.57 -13.07 -9.67
N GLU A 115 -11.16 -13.29 -10.91
CA GLU A 115 -10.16 -14.30 -11.28
C GLU A 115 -8.78 -13.96 -10.69
N ALA A 116 -8.30 -12.74 -10.87
CA ALA A 116 -7.04 -12.28 -10.27
C ALA A 116 -7.06 -12.37 -8.73
N HIS A 117 -8.19 -12.02 -8.10
CA HIS A 117 -8.38 -12.16 -6.66
C HIS A 117 -8.48 -13.63 -6.23
N ALA A 118 -9.05 -14.52 -7.05
CA ALA A 118 -9.09 -15.96 -6.76
C ALA A 118 -7.70 -16.57 -6.77
N VAL A 119 -6.87 -16.19 -7.74
CA VAL A 119 -5.45 -16.56 -7.81
C VAL A 119 -4.70 -16.10 -6.57
N LEU A 120 -4.83 -14.82 -6.19
CA LEU A 120 -4.18 -14.29 -5.00
C LEU A 120 -4.64 -15.01 -3.73
N ARG A 121 -5.94 -15.29 -3.60
CA ARG A 121 -6.49 -16.07 -2.48
C ARG A 121 -5.92 -17.49 -2.42
N ALA A 122 -5.77 -18.15 -3.58
CA ALA A 122 -5.16 -19.47 -3.66
C ALA A 122 -3.69 -19.43 -3.19
N HIS A 123 -2.92 -18.43 -3.59
CA HIS A 123 -1.53 -18.27 -3.12
C HIS A 123 -1.45 -17.98 -1.63
N LEU A 124 -2.34 -17.13 -1.10
CA LEU A 124 -2.42 -16.87 0.33
C LEU A 124 -2.82 -18.12 1.13
N SER A 125 -3.67 -18.99 0.59
CA SER A 125 -4.03 -20.26 1.26
C SER A 125 -2.88 -21.25 1.40
N ASN A 126 -1.80 -21.09 0.62
CA ASN A 126 -0.57 -21.89 0.77
C ASN A 126 0.30 -21.45 1.96
N LEU A 127 0.02 -20.28 2.55
CA LEU A 127 0.67 -19.83 3.77
C LEU A 127 0.07 -20.56 4.98
N SER A 128 0.88 -20.82 6.01
CA SER A 128 0.35 -21.31 7.28
C SER A 128 -0.57 -20.26 7.92
N GLY A 129 -1.49 -20.68 8.80
CA GLY A 129 -2.41 -19.73 9.46
C GLY A 129 -1.71 -18.56 10.16
N LEU A 130 -0.57 -18.84 10.80
CA LEU A 130 0.25 -17.79 11.42
C LEU A 130 0.86 -16.82 10.38
N GLN A 131 1.31 -17.33 9.23
CA GLN A 131 1.84 -16.50 8.15
C GLN A 131 0.75 -15.62 7.54
N GLN A 132 -0.44 -16.18 7.28
CA GLN A 132 -1.60 -15.42 6.79
C GLN A 132 -1.97 -14.30 7.76
N GLU A 133 -2.05 -14.60 9.05
CA GLU A 133 -2.39 -13.62 10.07
C GLU A 133 -1.36 -12.50 10.17
N ILE A 134 -0.06 -12.83 10.13
CA ILE A 134 1.02 -11.83 10.14
C ILE A 134 0.97 -10.96 8.88
N VAL A 135 0.73 -11.55 7.70
CA VAL A 135 0.57 -10.81 6.44
C VAL A 135 -0.64 -9.87 6.51
N ARG A 136 -1.77 -10.35 7.03
CA ARG A 136 -2.98 -9.53 7.23
C ARG A 136 -2.74 -8.37 8.19
N LEU A 137 -2.11 -8.62 9.34
CA LEU A 137 -1.80 -7.56 10.31
C LEU A 137 -0.78 -6.55 9.74
N ARG A 138 0.21 -7.02 8.99
CA ARG A 138 1.22 -6.15 8.37
C ARG A 138 0.63 -5.31 7.24
N PHE A 139 -0.10 -5.92 6.32
CA PHE A 139 -0.51 -5.30 5.06
C PHE A 139 -1.97 -4.85 5.03
N GLY A 140 -2.87 -5.56 5.70
CA GLY A 140 -4.25 -5.14 5.88
C GLY A 140 -4.41 -4.08 6.98
N HIS A 141 -3.76 -4.29 8.13
CA HIS A 141 -3.90 -3.39 9.29
C HIS A 141 -2.75 -2.39 9.48
N GLY A 142 -1.63 -2.52 8.75
CA GLY A 142 -0.52 -1.54 8.82
C GLY A 142 0.30 -1.60 10.10
N LEU A 143 0.24 -2.72 10.83
CA LEU A 143 1.02 -2.88 12.04
C LEU A 143 2.51 -3.07 11.71
N ARG A 144 3.38 -2.48 12.54
CA ARG A 144 4.83 -2.71 12.57
C ARG A 144 5.10 -4.09 13.18
N THR A 145 6.24 -4.69 12.85
CA THR A 145 6.57 -6.05 13.32
C THR A 145 6.56 -6.16 14.85
N LYS A 146 6.98 -5.10 15.56
CA LYS A 146 6.92 -4.99 17.02
C LYS A 146 5.50 -5.03 17.58
N GLU A 147 4.56 -4.35 16.95
CA GLU A 147 3.16 -4.31 17.38
C GLU A 147 2.46 -5.64 17.09
N ILE A 148 2.78 -6.27 15.95
CA ILE A 148 2.32 -7.63 15.65
C ILE A 148 2.87 -8.61 16.69
N ALA A 149 4.15 -8.47 17.08
CA ALA A 149 4.78 -9.28 18.11
C ALA A 149 4.05 -9.16 19.45
N GLN A 150 3.75 -7.94 19.89
CA GLN A 150 2.95 -7.69 21.09
C GLN A 150 1.55 -8.33 20.98
N ARG A 151 0.85 -8.10 19.86
CA ARG A 151 -0.52 -8.59 19.64
C ARG A 151 -0.61 -10.11 19.59
N LEU A 152 0.39 -10.78 19.03
CA LEU A 152 0.46 -12.24 18.92
C LEU A 152 1.22 -12.90 20.07
N ASN A 153 1.67 -12.13 21.07
CA ASN A 153 2.53 -12.57 22.17
C ASN A 153 3.75 -13.39 21.68
N LYS A 154 4.49 -12.83 20.72
CA LYS A 154 5.70 -13.41 20.11
C LYS A 154 6.82 -12.37 20.09
N SER A 155 8.07 -12.82 19.90
CA SER A 155 9.17 -11.89 19.71
C SER A 155 9.11 -11.20 18.35
N ASP A 156 9.57 -9.96 18.30
CA ASP A 156 9.69 -9.16 17.06
C ASP A 156 10.54 -9.88 16.00
N GLU A 157 11.54 -10.65 16.45
CA GLU A 157 12.36 -11.50 15.59
C GLU A 157 11.56 -12.64 14.94
N VAL A 158 10.72 -13.34 15.71
CA VAL A 158 9.84 -14.39 15.17
C VAL A 158 8.89 -13.81 14.13
N ILE A 159 8.36 -12.61 14.34
CA ILE A 159 7.49 -11.96 13.37
C ILE A 159 8.25 -11.61 12.09
N ARG A 160 9.43 -10.99 12.18
CA ARG A 160 10.27 -10.66 11.02
C ARG A 160 10.60 -11.89 10.18
N VAL A 161 11.07 -12.95 10.83
CA VAL A 161 11.44 -14.22 10.17
C VAL A 161 10.21 -14.85 9.50
N THR A 162 9.08 -14.90 10.21
CA THR A 162 7.85 -15.49 9.66
C THR A 162 7.32 -14.69 8.47
N LEU A 163 7.33 -13.36 8.56
CA LEU A 163 6.94 -12.46 7.48
C LEU A 163 7.86 -12.61 6.25
N SER A 164 9.17 -12.69 6.46
CA SER A 164 10.15 -12.91 5.39
C SER A 164 9.89 -14.24 4.66
N ARG A 165 9.66 -15.33 5.41
CA ARG A 165 9.31 -16.64 4.84
C ARG A 165 7.99 -16.60 4.05
N ALA A 166 6.96 -15.94 4.59
CA ALA A 166 5.68 -15.78 3.91
C ALA A 166 5.83 -15.04 2.57
N LEU A 167 6.55 -13.90 2.56
CA LEU A 167 6.79 -13.12 1.35
C LEU A 167 7.62 -13.88 0.31
N ASN A 168 8.63 -14.65 0.76
CA ASN A 168 9.43 -15.47 -0.16
C ASN A 168 8.61 -16.60 -0.79
N LEU A 169 7.69 -17.22 -0.04
CA LEU A 169 6.79 -18.22 -0.59
C LEU A 169 5.83 -17.60 -1.62
N LEU A 170 5.20 -16.47 -1.28
CA LEU A 170 4.32 -15.75 -2.22
C LEU A 170 5.05 -15.34 -3.51
N ARG A 171 6.29 -14.83 -3.40
CA ARG A 171 7.12 -14.50 -4.58
C ARG A 171 7.39 -15.70 -5.47
N LYS A 172 7.68 -16.87 -4.89
CA LYS A 172 7.92 -18.11 -5.66
C LYS A 172 6.66 -18.55 -6.40
N LEU A 173 5.51 -18.50 -5.73
CA LEU A 173 4.23 -18.88 -6.32
C LEU A 173 3.83 -17.94 -7.45
N TYR A 174 4.07 -16.64 -7.28
CA TYR A 174 3.84 -15.64 -8.32
C TYR A 174 4.71 -15.88 -9.57
N ARG A 175 6.03 -16.08 -9.39
CA ARG A 175 6.95 -16.35 -10.51
C ARG A 175 6.59 -17.62 -11.29
N ARG A 176 6.17 -18.69 -10.59
CA ARG A 176 5.76 -19.94 -11.22
C ARG A 176 4.54 -19.78 -12.12
N GLN A 177 3.72 -18.75 -11.87
CA GLN A 177 2.53 -18.46 -12.65
C GLN A 177 2.83 -17.59 -13.88
N GLU A 178 3.87 -16.76 -13.86
CA GLU A 178 4.29 -15.93 -14.99
C GLU A 178 5.18 -16.67 -16.02
N GLY A 179 5.56 -17.93 -15.77
CA GLY A 179 6.31 -18.71 -16.75
C GLY A 179 7.71 -18.17 -17.04
N VAL A 180 8.41 -17.64 -16.02
CA VAL A 180 9.84 -17.26 -16.07
C VAL A 180 10.64 -18.08 -15.07
#